data_AF-A0A816CD64-F1
#
_entry.id   AF-A0A816CD64-F1
#
_cell.length_a   1.000
_cell.length_b   1.000
_cell.length_c   1.000
_cell.angle_alpha   90.00
_cell.angle_beta   90.00
_cell.angle_gamma   90.00
#
_symmetry.space_group_name_H-M   'P 1'
#
loop_
_entity.id
_entity.type
_entity.pdbx_description
1 polymer ?
#
loop_
_entity_poly.entity_id
_entity_poly.type
_entity_poly.pdbx_seq_one_letter_code
_entity_poly.pdbx_strand_id
1 'polypeptide(L)'
;MGKINAQGGGDYEEAIEIGLWHPVQQSAPSDGISQVILIGDAPAKDSVAINRDRAASGGESYWAKTKYKDPTHFAKELQKLKEKSISVHAFYLHEGAKVSFQPIASETRGRCEPLNIQSPQGAESLTSFVTEEVLRKTAG
;
A
#
# COMPACT_ATOMS: atom_id res chain seq x y z
N MET A 1 15.02 6.90 -17.02
CA MET A 1 14.48 6.23 -15.81
C MET A 1 15.63 5.51 -15.12
N GLY A 2 15.87 5.78 -13.84
CA GLY A 2 16.82 4.99 -13.05
C GLY A 2 16.32 3.55 -12.89
N LYS A 3 17.23 2.58 -12.85
CA LYS A 3 16.84 1.20 -12.52
C LYS A 3 16.29 1.18 -11.10
N ILE A 4 15.12 0.59 -10.93
CA ILE A 4 14.59 0.25 -9.60
C ILE A 4 15.35 -1.00 -9.15
N ASN A 5 16.05 -0.90 -8.03
CA ASN A 5 16.73 -2.04 -7.42
C ASN A 5 15.84 -2.62 -6.31
N ALA A 6 15.74 -3.94 -6.25
CA ALA A 6 15.08 -4.60 -5.13
C ALA A 6 15.98 -4.57 -3.90
N GLN A 7 15.40 -4.21 -2.75
CA GLN A 7 16.00 -4.36 -1.44
C GLN A 7 14.97 -5.11 -0.58
N GLY A 8 15.44 -6.13 0.15
CA GLY A 8 14.59 -6.92 1.04
C GLY A 8 14.81 -6.56 2.50
N GLY A 9 13.79 -6.79 3.33
CA GLY A 9 13.90 -6.86 4.78
C GLY A 9 14.19 -8.29 5.26
N GLY A 10 14.53 -8.44 6.54
CA GLY A 10 14.69 -9.76 7.18
C GLY A 10 13.40 -10.30 7.81
N ASP A 11 12.32 -9.51 7.82
CA ASP A 11 11.06 -9.81 8.49
C ASP A 11 9.97 -10.14 7.48
N TYR A 12 9.01 -10.99 7.88
CA TYR A 12 7.90 -11.38 7.01
C TYR A 12 6.89 -10.25 6.81
N GLU A 13 6.50 -9.51 7.85
CA GLU A 13 5.50 -8.45 7.74
C GLU A 13 6.10 -7.18 7.14
N GLU A 14 5.34 -6.49 6.28
CA GLU A 14 5.81 -5.34 5.51
C GLU A 14 5.24 -4.01 5.98
N ALA A 15 6.01 -2.94 5.76
CA ALA A 15 5.68 -1.56 6.17
C ALA A 15 4.62 -0.91 5.25
N ILE A 16 3.47 -1.57 5.08
CA ILE A 16 2.36 -1.14 4.21
C ILE A 16 1.78 0.20 4.69
N GLU A 17 1.82 0.48 5.99
CA GLU A 17 1.38 1.75 6.57
C GLU A 17 2.16 2.94 6.01
N ILE A 18 3.47 2.79 5.75
CA ILE A 18 4.29 3.83 5.14
C ILE A 18 4.01 3.92 3.63
N GLY A 19 3.78 2.77 2.99
CA GLY A 19 3.33 2.70 1.60
C GLY A 19 2.03 3.48 1.36
N LEU A 20 1.08 3.41 2.29
CA LEU A 20 -0.20 4.13 2.24
C LEU A 20 -0.11 5.57 2.75
N TRP A 21 0.81 5.87 3.67
CA TRP A 21 1.09 7.24 4.11
C TRP A 21 1.50 8.13 2.94
N HIS A 22 2.30 7.62 2.00
CA HIS A 22 2.76 8.40 0.85
C HIS A 22 1.62 8.95 -0.02
N PRO A 23 0.66 8.14 -0.52
CA PRO A 23 -0.45 8.66 -1.31
C PRO A 23 -1.38 9.60 -0.53
N VAL A 24 -1.49 9.44 0.80
CA VAL A 24 -2.19 10.43 1.65
C VAL A 24 -1.54 11.81 1.57
N GLN A 25 -0.21 11.88 1.55
CA GLN A 25 0.52 13.15 1.44
C GLN A 25 0.46 13.74 0.02
N GLN A 26 0.47 12.90 -1.01
CA GLN A 26 0.48 13.33 -2.41
C GLN A 26 -0.91 13.68 -2.98
N SER A 27 -1.98 13.35 -2.26
CA SER A 27 -3.35 13.65 -2.68
C SER A 27 -3.73 15.10 -2.37
N ALA A 28 -3.24 16.03 -3.21
CA ALA A 28 -3.65 17.44 -3.26
C ALA A 28 -4.85 17.65 -4.21
N PRO A 29 -5.61 18.76 -4.09
CA PRO A 29 -6.92 18.91 -4.73
C PRO A 29 -6.97 18.99 -6.26
N SER A 30 -5.90 19.38 -6.95
CA SER A 30 -5.96 19.69 -8.40
C SER A 30 -5.19 18.74 -9.32
N ASP A 31 -4.27 17.91 -8.79
CA ASP A 31 -3.47 16.94 -9.56
C ASP A 31 -3.23 15.63 -8.77
N GLY A 32 -4.18 15.28 -7.91
CA GLY A 32 -4.03 14.23 -6.90
C GLY A 32 -4.10 12.80 -7.43
N ILE A 33 -3.65 11.88 -6.58
CA ILE A 33 -3.79 10.43 -6.79
C ILE A 33 -5.28 10.04 -6.80
N SER A 34 -5.70 9.31 -7.82
CA SER A 34 -7.09 8.86 -7.99
C SER A 34 -7.36 7.46 -7.41
N GLN A 35 -6.32 6.65 -7.29
CA GLN A 35 -6.36 5.27 -6.80
C GLN A 35 -4.96 4.80 -6.40
N VAL A 36 -4.89 3.76 -5.57
CA VAL A 36 -3.66 3.10 -5.16
C VAL A 36 -3.76 1.62 -5.54
N ILE A 37 -2.69 1.08 -6.12
CA ILE A 37 -2.54 -0.36 -6.38
C ILE A 37 -1.45 -0.88 -5.44
N LEU A 38 -1.86 -1.72 -4.50
CA LEU A 38 -0.99 -2.40 -3.54
C LEU A 38 -0.71 -3.82 -4.06
N ILE A 39 0.56 -4.15 -4.27
CA ILE A 39 1.00 -5.49 -4.69
C ILE A 39 2.01 -5.99 -3.68
N GLY A 40 1.83 -7.20 -3.14
CA GLY A 40 2.77 -7.77 -2.17
C GLY A 40 2.50 -9.22 -1.82
N ASP A 41 3.47 -9.89 -1.22
CA ASP A 41 3.47 -11.30 -0.80
C ASP A 41 3.33 -11.49 0.72
N ALA A 42 3.38 -10.39 1.47
CA ALA A 42 3.34 -10.36 2.93
C ALA A 42 2.21 -9.48 3.52
N PRO A 43 1.76 -9.77 4.75
CA PRO A 43 0.78 -8.94 5.46
C PRO A 43 1.39 -7.62 5.95
N ALA A 44 0.52 -6.69 6.36
CA ALA A 44 0.93 -5.43 6.98
C ALA A 44 1.44 -5.66 8.40
N LYS A 45 2.41 -4.85 8.83
CA LYS A 45 2.84 -4.81 10.24
C LYS A 45 1.72 -4.30 11.16
N ASP A 46 1.63 -4.90 12.34
CA ASP A 46 0.82 -4.37 13.43
C ASP A 46 1.56 -3.27 14.22
N SER A 47 0.88 -2.62 15.17
CA SER A 47 1.49 -1.56 15.97
C SER A 47 2.63 -2.03 16.88
N VAL A 48 2.65 -3.31 17.28
CA VAL A 48 3.71 -3.88 18.12
C VAL A 48 4.98 -4.03 17.28
N ALA A 49 4.88 -4.62 16.09
CA ALA A 49 5.96 -4.75 15.13
C ALA A 49 6.50 -3.38 14.69
N ILE A 50 5.62 -2.43 14.38
CA ILE A 50 6.03 -1.05 14.03
C ILE A 50 6.87 -0.42 15.14
N ASN A 51 6.41 -0.49 16.39
CA ASN A 51 7.16 0.11 17.50
C ASN A 51 8.47 -0.64 17.79
N ARG A 52 8.48 -1.97 17.69
CA ARG A 52 9.69 -2.80 17.81
C ARG A 52 10.73 -2.40 16.76
N ASP A 53 10.33 -2.30 15.50
CA ASP A 53 11.24 -2.03 14.39
C ASP A 53 11.75 -0.59 14.45
N ARG A 54 10.91 0.36 14.88
CA ARG A 54 11.33 1.73 15.17
C ARG A 54 12.38 1.78 16.28
N ALA A 55 12.17 1.04 17.37
CA ALA A 55 13.13 0.94 18.47
C ALA A 55 14.47 0.33 18.01
N ALA A 56 14.43 -0.71 17.18
CA ALA A 56 15.63 -1.34 16.60
C ALA A 56 16.36 -0.45 15.59
N SER A 57 15.63 0.44 14.90
CA SER A 57 16.14 1.32 13.85
C SER A 57 16.60 2.69 14.38
N GLY A 58 17.21 2.72 15.56
CA GLY A 58 17.75 3.94 16.18
C GLY A 58 16.81 4.65 17.16
N GLY A 59 15.60 4.14 17.36
CA GLY A 59 14.65 4.60 18.37
C GLY A 59 14.03 5.97 18.08
N GLU A 60 13.17 6.43 19.00
CA GLU A 60 12.37 7.65 18.78
C GLU A 60 13.20 8.93 18.62
N SER A 61 14.41 8.97 19.17
CA SER A 61 15.33 10.11 18.98
C SER A 61 15.82 10.26 17.53
N TYR A 62 15.94 9.15 16.79
CA TYR A 62 16.20 9.13 15.36
C TYR A 62 14.94 9.57 14.59
N TRP A 63 13.82 8.89 14.84
CA TRP A 63 12.58 9.12 14.07
C TRP A 63 12.03 10.54 14.24
N ALA A 64 12.18 11.15 15.41
CA ALA A 64 11.75 12.52 15.69
C ALA A 64 12.35 13.57 14.74
N LYS A 65 13.49 13.26 14.11
CA LYS A 65 14.19 14.14 13.15
C LYS A 65 13.79 13.87 11.69
N THR A 66 12.93 12.88 11.45
CA THR A 66 12.50 12.46 10.11
C THR A 66 11.06 12.90 9.83
N LYS A 67 10.64 12.80 8.56
CA LYS A 67 9.23 12.97 8.18
C LYS A 67 8.30 11.86 8.71
N TYR A 68 8.87 10.77 9.23
CA TYR A 68 8.17 9.63 9.82
C TYR A 68 8.16 9.67 11.35
N LYS A 69 8.32 10.88 11.93
CA LYS A 69 8.35 11.09 13.39
C LYS A 69 7.12 10.51 14.08
N ASP A 70 5.94 10.66 13.46
CA ASP A 70 4.69 10.18 14.00
C ASP A 70 4.45 8.75 13.49
N PRO A 71 4.45 7.72 14.35
CA PRO A 71 4.10 6.38 13.92
C PRO A 71 2.66 6.36 13.39
N THR A 72 2.42 5.49 12.42
CA THR A 72 1.09 5.30 11.83
C THR A 72 0.78 3.83 11.65
N HIS A 73 -0.42 3.54 11.16
CA HIS A 73 -0.92 2.19 10.92
C HIS A 73 -1.77 2.21 9.65
N PHE A 74 -1.84 1.09 8.92
CA PHE A 74 -2.55 1.05 7.64
C PHE A 74 -4.01 1.53 7.78
N ALA A 75 -4.72 1.12 8.85
CA ALA A 75 -6.10 1.52 9.07
C ALA A 75 -6.28 3.06 9.19
N LYS A 76 -5.32 3.75 9.82
CA LYS A 76 -5.34 5.21 9.98
C LYS A 76 -5.12 5.91 8.64
N GLU A 77 -4.20 5.40 7.82
CA GLU A 77 -3.96 5.98 6.49
C GLU A 77 -5.12 5.66 5.52
N LEU A 78 -5.74 4.49 5.62
CA LEU A 78 -6.93 4.14 4.85
C LEU A 78 -8.11 5.07 5.13
N GLN A 79 -8.34 5.43 6.39
CA GLN A 79 -9.39 6.39 6.72
C GLN A 79 -9.19 7.72 5.97
N LYS A 80 -7.96 8.24 5.94
CA LYS A 80 -7.65 9.48 5.22
C LYS A 80 -7.82 9.31 3.71
N LEU A 81 -7.41 8.17 3.14
CA LEU A 81 -7.64 7.87 1.71
C LEU A 81 -9.13 7.81 1.39
N LYS A 82 -9.93 7.21 2.26
CA LYS A 82 -11.39 7.11 2.15
C LYS A 82 -12.05 8.50 2.19
N GLU A 83 -11.64 9.37 3.10
CA GLU A 83 -12.11 10.77 3.18
C GLU A 83 -11.79 11.54 1.89
N LYS A 84 -10.67 11.21 1.24
CA LYS A 84 -10.27 11.76 -0.06
C LYS A 84 -10.87 11.02 -1.26
N SER A 85 -11.74 10.03 -1.05
CA SER A 85 -12.34 9.19 -2.09
C SER A 85 -11.32 8.46 -2.98
N ILE A 86 -10.18 8.08 -2.41
CA ILE A 86 -9.12 7.31 -3.06
C ILE A 86 -9.30 5.83 -2.71
N SER A 87 -9.51 5.01 -3.73
CA SER A 87 -9.63 3.55 -3.60
C SER A 87 -8.26 2.89 -3.55
N VAL A 88 -8.11 1.89 -2.68
CA VAL A 88 -6.92 1.03 -2.62
C VAL A 88 -7.30 -0.35 -3.13
N HIS A 89 -6.72 -0.75 -4.24
CA HIS A 89 -6.87 -2.08 -4.82
C HIS A 89 -5.66 -2.93 -4.44
N ALA A 90 -5.89 -4.14 -3.96
CA ALA A 90 -4.88 -4.98 -3.35
C ALA A 90 -4.73 -6.29 -4.13
N PHE A 91 -3.52 -6.61 -4.54
CA PHE A 91 -3.17 -7.81 -5.29
C PHE A 91 -2.13 -8.60 -4.53
N TYR A 92 -2.52 -9.74 -3.98
CA TYR A 92 -1.63 -10.52 -3.12
C TYR A 92 -0.97 -11.67 -3.89
N LEU A 93 0.33 -11.87 -3.68
CA LEU A 93 1.10 -12.96 -4.32
C LEU A 93 1.07 -14.26 -3.50
N HIS A 94 0.82 -14.15 -2.20
CA HIS A 94 0.78 -15.27 -1.26
C HIS A 94 -0.43 -15.14 -0.34
N GLU A 95 -1.05 -16.27 0.03
CA GLU A 95 -2.27 -16.28 0.87
C GLU A 95 -2.04 -15.64 2.25
N GLY A 96 -0.81 -15.61 2.76
CA GLY A 96 -0.50 -14.94 4.03
C GLY A 96 -0.73 -13.43 4.00
N ALA A 97 -0.58 -12.77 2.85
CA ALA A 97 -0.87 -11.34 2.70
C ALA A 97 -2.37 -11.01 2.72
N LYS A 98 -3.21 -11.97 2.31
CA LYS A 98 -4.67 -11.80 2.18
C LYS A 98 -5.33 -11.29 3.46
N VAL A 99 -4.84 -11.71 4.63
CA VAL A 99 -5.36 -11.30 5.94
C VAL A 99 -5.36 -9.78 6.14
N SER A 100 -4.35 -9.10 5.59
CA SER A 100 -4.26 -7.63 5.61
C SER A 100 -4.85 -7.00 4.35
N PHE A 101 -4.66 -7.62 3.19
CA PHE A 101 -5.05 -7.05 1.90
C PHE A 101 -6.58 -6.96 1.75
N GLN A 102 -7.31 -7.96 2.24
CA GLN A 102 -8.77 -7.97 2.19
C GLN A 102 -9.40 -6.78 2.94
N PRO A 103 -9.09 -6.52 4.22
CA PRO A 103 -9.62 -5.35 4.91
C PRO A 103 -9.13 -4.03 4.30
N ILE A 104 -7.87 -3.98 3.82
CA ILE A 104 -7.31 -2.80 3.16
C ILE A 104 -8.16 -2.38 1.95
N ALA A 105 -8.45 -3.33 1.05
CA ALA A 105 -9.23 -3.04 -0.14
C ALA A 105 -10.70 -2.75 0.21
N SER A 106 -11.28 -3.54 1.11
CA SER A 106 -12.72 -3.45 1.44
C SER A 106 -13.08 -2.09 2.04
N GLU A 107 -12.23 -1.52 2.91
CA GLU A 107 -12.46 -0.23 3.58
C GLU A 107 -12.59 0.95 2.60
N THR A 108 -11.92 0.85 1.44
CA THR A 108 -11.87 1.91 0.41
C THR A 108 -12.64 1.55 -0.85
N ARG A 109 -13.46 0.49 -0.81
CA ARG A 109 -14.23 -0.06 -1.94
C ARG A 109 -13.36 -0.49 -3.13
N GLY A 110 -12.13 -0.92 -2.84
CA GLY A 110 -11.22 -1.48 -3.83
C GLY A 110 -11.46 -2.97 -4.08
N ARG A 111 -10.65 -3.54 -4.98
CA ARG A 111 -10.64 -4.98 -5.29
C ARG A 111 -9.54 -5.67 -4.50
N CYS A 112 -9.75 -6.90 -4.09
CA CYS A 112 -8.74 -7.75 -3.47
C CYS A 112 -8.68 -9.08 -4.22
N GLU A 113 -7.59 -9.34 -4.93
CA GLU A 113 -7.47 -10.50 -5.81
C GLU A 113 -6.07 -11.15 -5.69
N PRO A 114 -5.94 -12.47 -5.84
CA PRO A 114 -4.64 -13.11 -5.98
C PRO A 114 -3.99 -12.68 -7.30
N LEU A 115 -2.68 -12.48 -7.30
CA LEU A 115 -1.91 -12.16 -8.50
C LEU A 115 -0.78 -13.17 -8.71
N ASN A 116 -0.82 -13.86 -9.84
CA ASN A 116 0.25 -14.76 -10.24
C ASN A 116 1.18 -14.08 -11.25
N ILE A 117 2.23 -13.43 -10.73
CA ILE A 117 3.24 -12.72 -11.55
C ILE A 117 4.12 -13.65 -12.40
N GLN A 118 4.13 -14.96 -12.13
CA GLN A 118 4.89 -15.93 -12.91
C GLN A 118 4.12 -16.40 -14.15
N SER A 119 2.84 -16.08 -14.24
CA SER A 119 1.98 -16.41 -15.38
C SER A 119 1.80 -15.20 -16.31
N PRO A 120 1.79 -15.39 -17.64
CA PRO A 120 1.41 -14.32 -18.58
C PRO A 120 0.06 -13.67 -18.24
N GLN A 121 -0.88 -14.47 -17.72
CA GLN A 121 -2.21 -14.04 -17.31
C GLN A 121 -2.19 -13.02 -16.18
N GLY A 122 -1.17 -13.04 -15.29
CA GLY A 122 -1.03 -12.06 -14.22
C GLY A 122 -0.77 -10.66 -14.74
N ALA A 123 0.13 -10.53 -15.73
CA ALA A 123 0.41 -9.25 -16.38
C ALA A 123 -0.81 -8.73 -17.15
N GLU A 124 -1.52 -9.61 -17.86
CA GLU A 124 -2.76 -9.27 -18.56
C GLU A 124 -3.85 -8.79 -17.61
N SER A 125 -4.07 -9.52 -16.50
CA SER A 125 -5.09 -9.18 -15.50
C SER A 125 -4.84 -7.80 -14.88
N LEU A 126 -3.59 -7.54 -14.47
CA LEU A 126 -3.22 -6.24 -13.89
C LEU A 126 -3.33 -5.12 -14.93
N THR A 127 -2.92 -5.37 -16.18
CA THR A 127 -3.03 -4.38 -17.27
C THR A 127 -4.48 -4.06 -17.59
N SER A 128 -5.34 -5.07 -17.72
CA SER A 128 -6.78 -4.90 -17.93
C SER A 128 -7.40 -4.10 -16.79
N PHE A 129 -7.09 -4.48 -15.55
CA PHE A 129 -7.57 -3.79 -14.36
C PHE A 129 -7.18 -2.30 -14.34
N VAL A 130 -5.89 -1.99 -14.52
CA VAL A 130 -5.41 -0.60 -14.59
C VAL A 130 -6.13 0.17 -15.69
N THR A 131 -6.29 -0.45 -16.87
CA THR A 131 -6.96 0.18 -18.01
C THR A 131 -8.42 0.46 -17.72
N GLU A 132 -9.16 -0.49 -17.16
CA GLU A 132 -10.56 -0.34 -16.74
C GLU A 132 -10.72 0.80 -15.73
N GLU A 133 -9.86 0.89 -14.72
CA GLU A 133 -9.96 1.92 -13.70
C GLU A 133 -9.58 3.31 -14.24
N VAL A 134 -8.57 3.41 -15.10
CA VAL A 134 -8.24 4.66 -15.79
C VAL A 134 -9.44 5.13 -16.61
N LEU A 135 -10.02 4.26 -17.45
CA LEU A 135 -11.19 4.58 -18.27
C LEU A 135 -12.40 4.98 -17.42
N ARG A 136 -12.68 4.26 -16.32
CA ARG A 136 -13.79 4.60 -15.41
C ARG A 136 -13.64 5.98 -14.78
N LYS A 137 -12.39 6.43 -14.54
CA LYS A 137 -12.09 7.73 -13.93
C LYS A 137 -11.95 8.88 -14.93
N THR A 138 -11.64 8.60 -16.20
CA THR A 138 -11.49 9.63 -17.26
C THR A 138 -12.69 9.76 -18.19
N ALA A 139 -13.45 8.69 -18.41
CA ALA A 139 -14.62 8.67 -19.28
C ALA A 139 -15.95 8.79 -18.51
N GLY A 140 -15.89 9.09 -17.21
CA GLY A 140 -17.03 9.33 -16.32
C GLY A 140 -17.21 10.81 -16.01
#